data_AF-A0A1I3PVK9-F1
#
_entry.id   AF-A0A1I3PVK9-F1
#
_cell.length_a   1.000
_cell.length_b   1.000
_cell.length_c   1.000
_cell.angle_alpha   90.00
_cell.angle_beta   90.00
_cell.angle_gamma   90.00
#
_symmetry.space_group_name_H-M   'P 1'
#
loop_
_entity.id
_entity.type
_entity.pdbx_description
1 polymer ?
#
loop_
_entity_poly.entity_id
_entity_poly.type
_entity_poly.pdbx_seq_one_letter_code
_entity_poly.pdbx_strand_id
1 'polypeptide(L)'
;MSRIGKAPIAIPAGVTITVSDKNLVTVKGPKGELTQQVDTDIAVTQEDGQLLVKRPTDQKRHKALHGLYRSLLNNMVVGVTDGYKTTQELVGVGYRANAQGSTLDLTLGFSHQVVLILPKEVKVTTTAEKGKNPTITLESIDKQLLGQVAAKIRSLRAPEPYKGKGIKFAGEQLRRKAGKSAAKK
;
A
#
# COMPACT_ATOMS: atom_id res chain seq x y z
N MET A 1 18.01 -1.10 20.18
CA MET A 1 17.06 0.01 20.47
C MET A 1 16.25 0.30 19.21
N SER A 2 14.92 0.46 19.31
CA SER A 2 14.11 0.88 18.14
C SER A 2 14.32 2.37 17.90
N ARG A 3 15.15 2.71 16.89
CA ARG A 3 15.40 4.11 16.47
C ARG A 3 14.15 4.74 15.85
N ILE A 4 13.30 3.91 15.23
CA ILE A 4 12.06 4.30 14.55
C ILE A 4 11.02 4.84 15.54
N GLY A 5 10.82 4.18 16.68
CA GLY A 5 9.83 4.63 17.67
C GLY A 5 10.16 6.00 18.29
N LYS A 6 11.44 6.30 18.50
CA LYS A 6 11.87 7.59 19.07
C LYS A 6 11.77 8.76 18.09
N ALA A 7 11.62 8.50 16.80
CA ALA A 7 11.55 9.56 15.81
C ALA A 7 10.16 10.22 15.85
N PRO A 8 10.06 11.52 16.18
CA PRO A 8 8.78 12.22 16.22
C PRO A 8 8.14 12.21 14.82
N ILE A 9 6.82 12.38 14.79
CA ILE A 9 6.04 12.51 13.55
C ILE A 9 5.63 13.97 13.45
N ALA A 10 6.15 14.68 12.44
CA ALA A 10 5.73 16.05 12.17
C ALA A 10 4.28 16.05 11.67
N ILE A 11 3.46 16.98 12.18
CA ILE A 11 2.08 17.16 11.74
C ILE A 11 2.08 18.30 10.71
N PRO A 12 1.85 18.02 9.41
CA PRO A 12 1.78 19.07 8.39
C PRO A 12 0.57 19.98 8.61
N ALA A 13 0.65 21.22 8.13
CA ALA A 13 -0.46 22.16 8.20
C ALA A 13 -1.71 21.58 7.50
N GLY A 14 -2.86 21.67 8.16
CA GLY A 14 -4.13 21.13 7.66
C GLY A 14 -4.41 19.67 8.03
N VAL A 15 -3.54 19.03 8.82
CA VAL A 15 -3.82 17.72 9.43
C VAL A 15 -4.18 17.90 10.90
N THR A 16 -5.31 17.32 11.32
CA THR A 16 -5.73 17.30 12.72
C THR A 16 -5.72 15.87 13.23
N ILE A 17 -5.03 15.65 14.36
CA ILE A 17 -4.96 14.35 15.03
C ILE A 17 -5.76 14.46 16.32
N THR A 18 -6.71 13.55 16.51
CA THR A 18 -7.50 13.44 17.75
C THR A 18 -7.22 12.10 18.39
N VAL A 19 -6.93 12.10 19.68
CA VAL A 19 -6.72 10.89 20.48
C VAL A 19 -7.88 10.82 21.46
N SER A 20 -8.71 9.80 21.34
CA SER A 20 -9.84 9.58 22.24
C SER A 20 -9.43 8.82 23.51
N ASP A 21 -10.29 8.81 24.52
CA ASP A 21 -10.06 8.18 25.82
C ASP A 21 -9.79 6.67 25.76
N LYS A 22 -10.19 6.01 24.66
CA LYS A 22 -9.92 4.58 24.41
C LYS A 22 -8.64 4.33 23.61
N ASN A 23 -7.74 5.30 23.49
CA ASN A 23 -6.57 5.25 22.60
C ASN A 23 -6.92 5.01 21.11
N LEU A 24 -8.12 5.37 20.67
CA LEU A 24 -8.45 5.41 19.25
C LEU A 24 -7.94 6.74 18.69
N VAL A 25 -6.99 6.67 17.76
CA VAL A 25 -6.39 7.82 17.11
C VAL A 25 -7.08 8.05 15.77
N THR A 26 -7.64 9.23 15.58
CA THR A 26 -8.26 9.65 14.31
C THR A 26 -7.43 10.77 13.70
N VAL A 27 -6.99 10.56 12.46
CA VAL A 27 -6.21 11.51 11.67
C VAL A 27 -7.10 12.02 10.55
N LYS A 28 -7.36 13.32 10.52
CA LYS A 28 -8.10 13.99 9.45
C LYS A 28 -7.17 14.90 8.67
N GLY A 29 -7.31 14.91 7.36
CA GLY A 29 -6.55 15.77 6.48
C GLY A 29 -7.30 16.08 5.19
N PRO A 30 -6.63 16.71 4.21
CA PRO A 30 -7.28 17.20 2.99
C PRO A 30 -7.88 16.08 2.12
N LYS A 31 -7.33 14.86 2.17
CA LYS A 31 -7.79 13.73 1.35
C LYS A 31 -8.84 12.84 2.02
N GLY A 32 -9.08 12.99 3.32
CA GLY A 32 -10.03 12.18 4.06
C GLY A 32 -9.67 12.00 5.54
N GLU A 33 -10.28 11.01 6.16
CA GLU A 33 -10.03 10.63 7.56
C GLU A 33 -9.66 9.15 7.68
N LEU A 34 -8.78 8.84 8.63
CA LEU A 34 -8.38 7.49 8.98
C LEU A 34 -8.42 7.30 10.49
N THR A 35 -8.83 6.12 10.93
CA THR A 35 -8.90 5.75 12.35
C THR A 35 -8.01 4.55 12.63
N GLN A 36 -7.24 4.59 13.71
CA GLN A 36 -6.42 3.48 14.15
C GLN A 36 -6.58 3.27 15.65
N GLN A 37 -6.91 2.05 16.04
CA GLN A 37 -6.88 1.64 17.43
C GLN A 37 -5.44 1.39 17.86
N VAL A 38 -5.00 2.09 18.91
CA VAL A 38 -3.71 1.89 19.56
C VAL A 38 -3.92 1.08 20.84
N ASP A 39 -2.94 0.24 21.18
CA ASP A 39 -2.93 -0.52 22.44
C ASP A 39 -2.95 0.45 23.63
N THR A 40 -3.67 0.11 24.69
CA THR A 40 -3.83 0.96 25.89
C THR A 40 -2.51 1.23 26.59
N ASP A 41 -1.54 0.31 26.46
CA ASP A 41 -0.24 0.44 27.11
C ASP A 41 0.65 1.51 26.47
N ILE A 42 0.34 1.95 25.25
CA ILE A 42 1.15 2.93 24.50
C ILE A 42 0.52 4.32 24.60
N ALA A 43 1.26 5.26 25.17
CA ALA A 43 0.84 6.66 25.25
C ALA A 43 1.18 7.39 23.95
N VAL A 44 0.22 8.17 23.43
CA VAL A 44 0.40 9.03 22.25
C VAL A 44 0.17 10.47 22.70
N THR A 45 1.22 11.29 22.66
CA THR A 45 1.18 12.70 23.07
C THR A 45 1.42 13.62 21.88
N GLN A 46 0.77 14.79 21.89
CA GLN A 46 1.00 15.85 20.92
C GLN A 46 1.75 16.99 21.62
N GLU A 47 2.96 17.29 21.16
CA GLU A 47 3.83 18.34 21.71
C GLU A 47 4.41 19.14 20.54
N ASP A 48 4.32 20.48 20.57
CA ASP A 48 4.94 21.39 19.60
C ASP A 48 4.67 21.07 18.10
N GLY A 49 3.45 20.65 17.77
CA GLY A 49 3.09 20.28 16.39
C GLY A 49 3.70 18.95 15.93
N GLN A 50 4.17 18.13 16.87
CA GLN A 50 4.70 16.80 16.64
C GLN A 50 3.91 15.77 17.44
N LEU A 51 3.70 14.59 16.86
CA LEU A 51 3.14 13.44 17.54
C LEU A 51 4.30 12.58 18.08
N LEU A 52 4.34 12.41 19.39
CA LEU A 52 5.26 11.51 20.07
C LEU A 52 4.53 10.26 20.55
N VAL A 53 5.13 9.12 20.30
CA VAL A 53 4.69 7.84 20.87
C VAL A 53 5.62 7.52 22.02
N LYS A 54 5.07 7.23 23.20
CA LYS A 54 5.82 6.90 24.42
C LYS A 54 5.44 5.49 24.86
N ARG A 55 6.45 4.73 25.28
CA ARG A 55 6.26 3.37 25.83
C ARG A 55 6.46 3.39 27.34
N PRO A 56 5.76 2.55 28.11
CA PRO A 56 5.84 2.54 29.56
C PRO A 56 7.07 1.80 30.07
N THR A 57 7.51 0.73 29.39
CA THR A 57 8.68 -0.07 29.80
C THR A 57 9.54 -0.51 28.61
N ASP A 58 10.74 -1.01 28.91
CA ASP A 58 11.70 -1.54 27.94
C ASP A 58 11.56 -3.06 27.68
N GLN A 59 10.41 -3.64 28.04
CA GLN A 59 10.11 -5.02 27.68
C GLN A 59 10.04 -5.21 26.14
N LYS A 60 10.29 -6.44 25.69
CA LYS A 60 10.36 -6.76 24.25
C LYS A 60 9.04 -6.42 23.52
N ARG A 61 7.90 -6.70 24.16
CA ARG A 61 6.56 -6.38 23.62
C ARG A 61 6.39 -4.88 23.40
N HIS A 62 6.61 -4.06 24.42
CA HIS A 62 6.45 -2.61 24.31
C HIS A 62 7.42 -1.98 23.31
N LYS A 63 8.65 -2.49 23.20
CA LYS A 63 9.59 -2.03 22.17
C LYS A 63 9.11 -2.32 20.74
N ALA A 64 8.45 -3.47 20.52
CA ALA A 64 7.89 -3.82 19.23
C ALA A 64 6.66 -2.95 18.88
N LEU A 65 5.71 -2.83 19.82
CA LEU A 65 4.49 -2.03 19.65
C LEU A 65 4.81 -0.55 19.41
N HIS A 66 5.79 -0.02 20.13
CA HIS A 66 6.23 1.37 19.98
C HIS A 66 6.64 1.71 18.54
N GLY A 67 7.46 0.86 17.90
CA GLY A 67 7.86 1.08 16.51
C GLY A 67 6.73 0.88 15.51
N LEU A 68 5.85 -0.11 15.78
CA LEU A 68 4.68 -0.41 14.96
C LEU A 68 3.72 0.79 14.92
N TYR A 69 3.24 1.26 16.07
CA TYR A 69 2.26 2.34 16.14
C TYR A 69 2.81 3.66 15.62
N ARG A 70 4.08 3.99 15.91
CA ARG A 70 4.75 5.14 15.28
C ARG A 70 4.68 5.05 13.76
N SER A 71 4.96 3.88 13.18
CA SER A 71 4.94 3.71 11.72
C SER A 71 3.53 3.79 11.14
N LEU A 72 2.54 3.21 11.82
CA LEU A 72 1.13 3.28 11.40
C LEU A 72 0.61 4.72 11.42
N LEU A 73 0.83 5.45 12.52
CA LEU A 73 0.40 6.84 12.66
C LEU A 73 1.08 7.75 11.62
N ASN A 74 2.38 7.56 11.39
CA ASN A 74 3.10 8.29 10.35
C ASN A 74 2.53 8.00 8.95
N ASN A 75 2.19 6.75 8.66
CA ASN A 75 1.58 6.39 7.38
C ASN A 75 0.20 7.02 7.23
N MET A 76 -0.60 7.12 8.30
CA MET A 76 -1.89 7.80 8.25
C MET A 76 -1.73 9.28 7.94
N VAL A 77 -0.79 9.97 8.60
CA VAL A 77 -0.51 11.39 8.37
C VAL A 77 -0.10 11.63 6.92
N VAL A 78 0.90 10.89 6.41
CA VAL A 78 1.34 10.99 5.01
C VAL A 78 0.22 10.60 4.04
N GLY A 79 -0.60 9.61 4.39
CA GLY A 79 -1.72 9.15 3.57
C GLY A 79 -2.81 10.20 3.38
N VAL A 80 -3.18 10.92 4.45
CA VAL A 80 -4.20 11.99 4.35
C VAL A 80 -3.68 13.27 3.70
N THR A 81 -2.36 13.51 3.69
CA THR A 81 -1.74 14.66 3.01
C THR A 81 -1.40 14.37 1.55
N ASP A 82 -0.53 13.39 1.32
CA ASP A 82 0.10 13.14 0.03
C ASP A 82 -0.61 12.00 -0.70
N GLY A 83 -1.25 11.09 0.03
CA GLY A 83 -1.83 9.87 -0.51
C GLY A 83 -0.77 8.88 -0.98
N TYR A 84 -1.19 7.64 -1.19
CA TYR A 84 -0.34 6.58 -1.71
C TYR A 84 -0.74 6.22 -3.12
N LYS A 85 0.27 5.99 -3.95
CA LYS A 85 0.13 5.53 -5.33
C LYS A 85 0.94 4.26 -5.52
N THR A 86 0.37 3.28 -6.20
CA THR A 86 1.06 2.05 -6.59
C THR A 86 0.74 1.74 -8.03
N THR A 87 1.78 1.51 -8.82
CA THR A 87 1.69 1.26 -10.27
C THR A 87 2.06 -0.19 -10.56
N GLN A 88 1.21 -0.87 -11.34
CA GLN A 88 1.42 -2.23 -11.82
C GLN A 88 1.43 -2.26 -13.33
N GLU A 89 2.29 -3.09 -13.90
CA GLU A 89 2.44 -3.29 -15.33
C GLU A 89 1.95 -4.69 -15.73
N LEU A 90 1.14 -4.76 -16.78
CA LEU A 90 0.71 -6.02 -17.38
C LEU A 90 1.67 -6.40 -18.50
N VAL A 91 2.46 -7.43 -18.26
CA VAL A 91 3.40 -7.97 -19.25
C VAL A 91 2.78 -9.20 -19.90
N GLY A 92 2.42 -9.11 -21.17
CA GLY A 92 1.84 -10.24 -21.89
C GLY A 92 1.17 -9.81 -23.18
N VAL A 93 1.20 -10.68 -24.18
CA VAL A 93 0.48 -10.45 -25.44
C VAL A 93 -1.01 -10.63 -25.17
N GLY A 94 -1.81 -9.63 -25.56
CA GLY A 94 -3.28 -9.63 -25.36
C GLY A 94 -3.73 -9.32 -23.94
N TYR A 95 -2.81 -8.98 -23.02
CA TYR A 95 -3.20 -8.56 -21.68
C TYR A 95 -3.69 -7.12 -21.71
N ARG A 96 -4.81 -6.84 -21.05
CA ARG A 96 -5.42 -5.51 -20.98
C ARG A 96 -6.15 -5.33 -19.66
N ALA A 97 -6.23 -4.10 -19.21
CA ALA A 97 -6.95 -3.69 -18.01
C ALA A 97 -7.80 -2.46 -18.34
N ASN A 98 -9.09 -2.51 -18.03
CA ASN A 98 -10.02 -1.41 -18.18
C ASN A 98 -10.63 -1.09 -16.82
N ALA A 99 -10.50 0.16 -16.37
CA ALA A 99 -11.21 0.64 -15.19
C ALA A 99 -12.54 1.29 -15.59
N GLN A 100 -13.64 0.85 -14.98
CA GLN A 100 -14.98 1.41 -15.10
C GLN A 100 -15.46 1.84 -13.72
N GLY A 101 -15.26 3.09 -13.36
CA GLY A 101 -15.60 3.59 -12.01
C GLY A 101 -14.84 2.84 -10.92
N SER A 102 -15.55 2.08 -10.09
CA SER A 102 -14.99 1.22 -9.03
C SER A 102 -14.75 -0.22 -9.46
N THR A 103 -15.01 -0.56 -10.72
CA THR A 103 -14.83 -1.91 -11.25
C THR A 103 -13.60 -1.96 -12.14
N LEU A 104 -12.79 -3.01 -12.00
CA LEU A 104 -11.60 -3.27 -12.80
C LEU A 104 -11.77 -4.56 -13.60
N ASP A 105 -11.84 -4.41 -14.92
CA ASP A 105 -11.94 -5.51 -15.86
C ASP A 105 -10.54 -5.90 -16.37
N LEU A 106 -10.16 -7.15 -16.15
CA LEU A 106 -8.84 -7.68 -16.49
C LEU A 106 -8.95 -8.80 -17.52
N THR A 107 -8.26 -8.66 -18.64
CA THR A 107 -8.02 -9.76 -19.58
C THR A 107 -6.58 -10.23 -19.39
N LEU A 108 -6.39 -11.43 -18.82
CA LEU A 108 -5.08 -11.99 -18.45
C LEU A 108 -4.77 -13.30 -19.19
N GLY A 109 -5.46 -13.55 -20.31
CA GLY A 109 -5.33 -14.78 -21.09
C GLY A 109 -6.11 -15.98 -20.54
N PHE A 110 -7.09 -15.74 -19.66
CA PHE A 110 -8.11 -16.72 -19.30
C PHE A 110 -9.24 -16.74 -20.33
N SER A 111 -10.05 -17.81 -20.33
CA SER A 111 -11.21 -17.92 -21.24
C SER A 111 -12.31 -16.89 -20.94
N HIS A 112 -12.34 -16.35 -19.73
CA HIS A 112 -13.26 -15.29 -19.30
C HIS A 112 -12.49 -14.07 -18.78
N GLN A 113 -13.14 -12.92 -18.77
CA GLN A 113 -12.59 -11.71 -18.17
C GLN A 113 -12.73 -11.78 -16.65
N VAL A 114 -11.73 -11.28 -15.93
CA VAL A 114 -11.77 -11.20 -14.46
C VAL A 114 -12.22 -9.81 -14.07
N VAL A 115 -13.40 -9.73 -13.47
CA VAL A 115 -14.00 -8.47 -12.99
C VAL A 115 -13.76 -8.36 -11.49
N LEU A 116 -13.10 -7.29 -11.06
CA LEU A 116 -12.82 -7.02 -9.65
C LEU A 116 -13.56 -5.74 -9.22
N ILE A 117 -14.40 -5.85 -8.19
CA ILE A 117 -15.04 -4.69 -7.55
C ILE A 117 -14.08 -4.16 -6.47
N LEU A 118 -13.71 -2.89 -6.59
CA LEU A 118 -12.76 -2.25 -5.69
C LEU A 118 -13.50 -1.50 -4.56
N PRO A 119 -12.88 -1.42 -3.36
CA PRO A 119 -13.38 -0.57 -2.30
C PRO A 119 -13.45 0.89 -2.74
N LYS A 120 -14.43 1.64 -2.23
CA LYS A 120 -14.67 3.06 -2.59
C LYS A 120 -13.47 3.97 -2.29
N GLU A 121 -12.65 3.58 -1.32
CA GLU A 121 -11.45 4.30 -0.88
C GLU A 121 -10.29 4.20 -1.88
N VAL A 122 -10.32 3.23 -2.81
CA VAL A 122 -9.25 3.01 -3.79
C VAL A 122 -9.68 3.53 -5.16
N LYS A 123 -9.01 4.58 -5.62
CA LYS A 123 -9.15 5.10 -6.98
C LYS A 123 -8.27 4.30 -7.93
N VAL A 124 -8.82 3.93 -9.07
CA VAL A 124 -8.10 3.14 -10.07
C VAL A 124 -8.13 3.84 -11.42
N THR A 125 -6.94 3.97 -11.99
CA THR A 125 -6.76 4.51 -13.34
C THR A 125 -5.97 3.51 -14.17
N THR A 126 -6.42 3.29 -15.40
CA THR A 126 -5.77 2.38 -16.35
C THR A 126 -5.27 3.18 -17.53
N THR A 127 -4.00 3.01 -17.88
CA THR A 127 -3.39 3.64 -19.05
C THR A 127 -2.90 2.57 -20.02
N ALA A 128 -3.34 2.68 -21.27
CA ALA A 128 -2.97 1.78 -22.36
C ALA A 128 -2.39 2.61 -23.51
N GLU A 129 -1.14 3.04 -23.35
CA GLU A 129 -0.42 3.76 -24.41
C GLU A 129 0.02 2.80 -25.52
N LYS A 130 -0.14 3.20 -26.78
CA LYS A 130 0.30 2.41 -27.94
C LYS A 130 1.81 2.15 -27.84
N GLY A 131 2.20 0.87 -27.83
CA GLY A 131 3.60 0.43 -27.77
C GLY A 131 4.17 0.23 -26.36
N LYS A 132 3.42 0.53 -25.31
CA LYS A 132 3.79 0.21 -23.92
C LYS A 132 2.89 -0.87 -23.33
N ASN A 133 3.40 -1.54 -22.30
CA ASN A 133 2.60 -2.46 -21.51
C ASN A 133 1.46 -1.68 -20.82
N PRO A 134 0.22 -2.19 -20.82
CA PRO A 134 -0.86 -1.57 -20.06
C PRO A 134 -0.49 -1.47 -18.59
N THR A 135 -0.82 -0.32 -17.98
CA THR A 135 -0.52 -0.03 -16.59
C THR A 135 -1.79 0.22 -15.79
N ILE A 136 -1.82 -0.31 -14.58
CA ILE A 136 -2.85 -0.06 -13.58
C ILE A 136 -2.20 0.80 -12.50
N THR A 137 -2.78 1.97 -12.27
CA THR A 137 -2.39 2.86 -11.19
C THR A 137 -3.48 2.87 -10.15
N LEU A 138 -3.12 2.46 -8.93
CA LEU A 138 -3.99 2.45 -7.76
C LEU A 138 -3.60 3.61 -6.85
N GLU A 139 -4.57 4.38 -6.39
CA GLU A 139 -4.38 5.50 -5.47
C GLU A 139 -5.34 5.36 -4.27
N SER A 140 -4.82 5.53 -3.06
CA SER A 140 -5.61 5.50 -1.82
C SER A 140 -4.93 6.28 -0.70
N ILE A 141 -5.71 6.70 0.29
CA ILE A 141 -5.20 7.31 1.52
C ILE A 141 -4.64 6.25 2.48
N ASP A 142 -5.16 5.01 2.45
CA ASP A 142 -4.68 3.92 3.30
C ASP A 142 -3.66 3.05 2.56
N LYS A 143 -2.44 3.04 3.10
CA LYS A 143 -1.32 2.22 2.61
C LYS A 143 -1.59 0.72 2.75
N GLN A 144 -2.26 0.29 3.81
CA GLN A 144 -2.55 -1.12 4.05
C GLN A 144 -3.55 -1.64 3.04
N LEU A 145 -4.69 -0.97 2.89
CA LEU A 145 -5.70 -1.33 1.91
C LEU A 145 -5.14 -1.31 0.47
N LEU A 146 -4.37 -0.27 0.12
CA LEU A 146 -3.72 -0.17 -1.19
C LEU A 146 -2.84 -1.38 -1.48
N GLY A 147 -1.98 -1.75 -0.51
CA GLY A 147 -1.10 -2.91 -0.64
C GLY A 147 -1.86 -4.22 -0.76
N GLN A 148 -2.95 -4.39 -0.01
CA GLN A 148 -3.78 -5.59 -0.06
C GLN A 148 -4.48 -5.75 -1.41
N VAL A 149 -5.09 -4.68 -1.93
CA VAL A 149 -5.74 -4.67 -3.25
C VAL A 149 -4.71 -4.93 -4.35
N ALA A 150 -3.56 -4.25 -4.29
CA ALA A 150 -2.49 -4.45 -5.25
C ALA A 150 -1.95 -5.90 -5.25
N ALA A 151 -1.75 -6.48 -4.07
CA ALA A 151 -1.35 -7.88 -3.93
C ALA A 151 -2.40 -8.84 -4.48
N LYS A 152 -3.69 -8.56 -4.26
CA LYS A 152 -4.79 -9.37 -4.80
C LYS A 152 -4.80 -9.35 -6.32
N ILE A 153 -4.65 -8.18 -6.94
CA ILE A 153 -4.57 -8.06 -8.41
C ILE A 153 -3.38 -8.86 -8.95
N ARG A 154 -2.19 -8.73 -8.34
CA ARG A 154 -0.99 -9.51 -8.71
C ARG A 154 -1.20 -11.02 -8.58
N SER A 155 -1.95 -11.47 -7.58
CA SER A 155 -2.21 -12.91 -7.35
C SER A 155 -2.99 -13.58 -8.48
N LEU A 156 -3.76 -12.84 -9.27
CA LEU A 156 -4.53 -13.38 -10.40
C LEU A 156 -3.64 -13.94 -11.50
N ARG A 157 -2.51 -13.28 -11.76
CA ARG A 157 -1.52 -13.72 -12.75
C ARG A 157 -0.12 -13.25 -12.32
N ALA A 158 0.45 -13.98 -11.37
CA ALA A 158 1.79 -13.71 -10.88
C ALA A 158 2.82 -13.77 -12.02
N PRO A 159 3.88 -12.95 -11.97
CA PRO A 159 4.88 -12.90 -13.02
C PRO A 159 5.67 -14.21 -13.08
N GLU A 160 5.75 -14.81 -14.27
CA GLU A 160 6.45 -16.08 -14.47
C GLU A 160 7.98 -15.91 -14.46
N PRO A 161 8.75 -16.94 -14.05
CA PRO A 161 10.21 -16.85 -13.93
C PRO A 161 10.95 -16.90 -15.28
N TYR A 162 10.28 -17.15 -16.40
CA TYR A 162 10.94 -17.26 -17.71
C TYR A 162 10.88 -15.96 -18.50
N LYS A 163 9.71 -15.62 -19.06
CA LYS A 163 9.53 -14.39 -19.85
C LYS A 163 8.99 -13.23 -19.03
N GLY A 164 8.71 -13.43 -17.73
CA GLY A 164 8.17 -12.37 -16.86
C GLY A 164 6.75 -11.94 -17.22
N LYS A 165 6.00 -12.78 -17.97
CA LYS A 165 4.59 -12.52 -18.26
C LYS A 165 3.77 -12.59 -16.98
N GLY A 166 2.82 -11.67 -16.84
CA GLY A 166 1.99 -11.52 -15.65
C GLY A 166 1.86 -10.05 -15.24
N ILE A 167 1.35 -9.86 -14.05
CA ILE A 167 1.20 -8.55 -13.43
C ILE A 167 2.41 -8.34 -12.51
N LYS A 168 3.20 -7.31 -12.77
CA LYS A 168 4.37 -6.95 -11.93
C LYS A 168 4.19 -5.55 -11.36
N PHE A 169 4.87 -5.24 -10.27
CA PHE A 169 4.98 -3.85 -9.83
C PHE A 169 5.93 -3.09 -10.75
N ALA A 170 5.70 -1.78 -10.91
CA ALA A 170 6.61 -0.92 -11.65
C ALA A 170 8.00 -0.97 -11.00
N GLY A 171 9.04 -1.23 -11.80
CA GLY A 171 10.41 -1.39 -11.30
C GLY A 171 10.72 -2.73 -10.61
N GLU A 172 9.79 -3.69 -10.55
CA GLU A 172 10.06 -5.02 -9.96
C GLU A 172 11.10 -5.80 -10.77
N GLN A 173 12.21 -6.18 -10.13
CA GLN A 173 13.24 -7.00 -10.75
C GLN A 173 12.89 -8.49 -10.63
N LEU A 174 12.55 -9.11 -11.75
CA LEU A 174 12.23 -10.54 -11.82
C LEU A 174 13.48 -11.37 -12.12
N ARG A 175 13.75 -12.38 -11.28
CA ARG A 175 14.80 -13.38 -11.55
C ARG A 175 14.37 -14.23 -12.74
N ARG A 176 15.00 -14.02 -13.89
CA ARG A 176 14.74 -14.79 -15.10
C ARG A 176 15.56 -16.08 -15.11
N LYS A 177 14.91 -17.20 -15.38
CA LYS A 177 15.52 -18.50 -15.63
C LYS A 177 15.57 -18.75 -17.14
N ALA A 178 16.63 -19.41 -17.60
CA ALA A 178 16.69 -19.87 -18.98
C ALA A 178 15.58 -20.91 -19.21
N GLY A 179 14.77 -20.69 -20.25
CA GLY A 179 13.78 -21.67 -20.72
C GLY A 179 14.42 -22.61 -21.74
N LYS A 180 14.01 -23.88 -21.73
CA LYS A 180 14.50 -24.91 -22.67
C LYS A 180 16.02 -25.15 -22.63
N SER A 181 16.61 -25.23 -21.44
CA SER A 181 18.00 -25.67 -21.29
C SER A 181 18.11 -27.17 -21.54
N ALA A 182 18.28 -27.58 -22.80
CA ALA A 182 18.70 -28.92 -23.20
C ALA A 182 20.24 -29.05 -23.19
N ALA A 183 20.92 -28.35 -22.29
CA ALA A 183 22.37 -28.43 -22.16
C ALA A 183 22.70 -29.33 -20.97
N LYS A 184 23.16 -30.55 -21.26
CA LYS A 184 24.00 -31.33 -20.32
C LYS A 184 25.15 -30.42 -19.91
N LYS A 185 25.32 -30.23 -18.60
CA LYS A 185 26.52 -29.61 -18.04
C LYS A 185 27.58 -30.69 -17.86
#